data_AF-A0A378PYT6-F1
#
_entry.id   AF-A0A378PYT6-F1
#
_cell.length_a   1.000
_cell.length_b   1.000
_cell.length_c   1.000
_cell.angle_alpha   90.00
_cell.angle_beta   90.00
_cell.angle_gamma   90.00
#
_symmetry.space_group_name_H-M   'P 1'
#
loop_
_entity.id
_entity.type
_entity.pdbx_description
1 polymer ?
#
loop_
_entity_poly.entity_id
_entity_poly.type
_entity_poly.pdbx_seq_one_letter_code
_entity_poly.pdbx_strand_id
1 'polypeptide(L)'
;MIDKNHKLLIVTGGFHTLALIENLHKVINQEPIKPYIIKNTYDDNAWLIRYSFDKLNALNGYASGMPSPAYYEWRWQTLLTFKDTYQKNNQHDLEFFNQEFYAYVLTLCHQLNEKSALEITPFIALKNTLEIATGLSALRGHYTPSRYDLIDGITTALTKGELDDGQAYLWQVVYEHLSGNKLGQVAKTQKSPALVANTYQKAQYFRFKLDDTLPKTRKLDTYRKPLHRQISQFMHLLYFLEVGFGQFMAGADFVSGTNLDLLFEEWRYAWTPSVEARLIELSETGNDLAVIATQKLLNEKEQFSKTGTPLLASDCAKLFAKACKIGQMTAFNQELKAYLHSDYKLTSLIDATAQLFYLWQGRALIDIDGDLLKDNMMIGIRQSIYCLNTLYDTTPENTDEHLTALIRLNELIKNIAISFNLGDEFLNAFYDNISYDELIKLGLYSLAGALYAMAYLDNKIGNDDLQNAIITAFATGTLPSDSVLYLQGIFKVAPEYFIGSPIAIHALNELIKRWDGELFLSLLPDLRFIFSTLTPRQSQEIAKRIAHYTGLSDDDEVFYTDLSISENEMMYGVQLNEKLIQLLNNDCLGQ
;
A
#
# COMPACT_ATOMS: atom_id res chain seq x y z
N MET A 1 -37.87 26.09 47.67
CA MET A 1 -37.22 25.85 48.99
C MET A 1 -37.39 24.38 49.29
N ILE A 2 -36.29 23.66 49.49
CA ILE A 2 -36.31 22.23 49.81
C ILE A 2 -36.53 22.12 51.33
N ASP A 3 -37.49 21.31 51.75
CA ASP A 3 -37.82 21.10 53.16
C ASP A 3 -36.63 20.51 53.92
N LYS A 4 -36.35 20.98 55.15
CA LYS A 4 -35.15 20.63 55.93
C LYS A 4 -35.04 19.13 56.24
N ASN A 5 -36.14 18.39 56.16
CA ASN A 5 -36.20 16.96 56.42
C ASN A 5 -35.97 16.08 55.18
N HIS A 6 -35.83 16.68 53.99
CA HIS A 6 -35.55 15.91 52.78
C HIS A 6 -34.05 15.58 52.68
N LYS A 7 -33.75 14.28 52.55
CA LYS A 7 -32.40 13.82 52.19
C LYS A 7 -32.09 14.26 50.77
N LEU A 8 -31.03 15.04 50.60
CA LEU A 8 -30.59 15.53 49.31
C LEU A 8 -29.35 14.77 48.87
N LEU A 9 -29.43 14.08 47.73
CA LEU A 9 -28.29 13.42 47.09
C LEU A 9 -27.65 14.41 46.10
N ILE A 10 -26.41 14.80 46.36
CA ILE A 10 -25.63 15.66 45.45
C ILE A 10 -24.62 14.78 44.72
N VAL A 11 -24.74 14.67 43.40
CA VAL A 11 -23.76 13.99 42.54
C VAL A 11 -22.87 15.05 41.88
N THR A 12 -21.58 15.04 42.18
CA THR A 12 -20.60 16.01 41.67
C THR A 12 -19.34 15.32 41.17
N GLY A 13 -18.63 15.92 40.22
CA GLY A 13 -17.30 15.47 39.81
C GLY A 13 -16.26 15.75 40.90
N GLY A 14 -15.20 14.94 40.99
CA GLY A 14 -14.24 14.99 42.10
C GLY A 14 -13.61 16.37 42.34
N PHE A 15 -13.37 17.15 41.27
CA PHE A 15 -12.85 18.51 41.36
C PHE A 15 -13.85 19.47 42.05
N HIS A 16 -15.15 19.26 41.85
CA HIS A 16 -16.21 20.04 42.47
C HIS A 16 -16.56 19.55 43.88
N THR A 17 -16.39 18.26 44.16
CA THR A 17 -16.72 17.66 45.46
C THR A 17 -15.93 18.30 46.59
N LEU A 18 -14.62 18.47 46.43
CA LEU A 18 -13.77 19.09 47.47
C LEU A 18 -14.21 20.54 47.75
N ALA A 19 -14.40 21.34 46.69
CA ALA A 19 -14.87 22.72 46.83
C ALA A 19 -16.26 22.79 47.51
N LEU A 20 -17.17 21.85 47.21
CA LEU A 20 -18.47 21.78 47.88
C LEU A 20 -18.35 21.39 49.35
N ILE A 21 -17.51 20.42 49.70
CA ILE A 21 -17.27 20.01 51.09
C ILE A 21 -16.65 21.17 51.88
N GLU A 22 -15.61 21.80 51.34
CA GLU A 22 -14.95 22.95 51.99
C GLU A 22 -15.90 24.12 52.18
N ASN A 23 -16.74 24.43 51.19
CA ASN A 23 -17.72 25.51 51.30
C ASN A 23 -18.86 25.14 52.25
N LEU A 24 -19.36 23.91 52.25
CA LEU A 24 -20.35 23.45 53.23
C LEU A 24 -19.79 23.49 54.66
N HIS A 25 -18.50 23.20 54.85
CA HIS A 25 -17.80 23.38 56.12
C HIS A 25 -17.65 24.86 56.52
N LYS A 26 -17.40 25.77 55.57
CA LYS A 26 -17.28 27.23 55.81
C LYS A 26 -18.63 27.92 56.06
N VAL A 27 -19.73 27.41 55.47
CA VAL A 27 -21.09 27.98 55.50
C VAL A 27 -21.83 27.74 56.84
N ILE A 28 -21.11 27.36 57.91
CA ILE A 28 -21.59 27.64 59.27
C ILE A 28 -21.75 29.17 59.49
N ASN A 29 -21.11 30.03 58.66
CA ASN A 29 -21.28 31.49 58.69
C ASN A 29 -21.83 32.09 57.37
N GLN A 30 -23.17 32.09 57.27
CA GLN A 30 -24.08 33.21 56.96
C GLN A 30 -24.17 33.96 55.61
N GLU A 31 -23.44 33.69 54.52
CA GLU A 31 -23.81 34.27 53.20
C GLU A 31 -23.86 33.27 52.02
N PRO A 32 -24.95 33.27 51.21
CA PRO A 32 -25.03 32.43 50.01
C PRO A 32 -24.04 32.92 48.94
N ILE A 33 -23.21 31.99 48.45
CA ILE A 33 -22.25 32.25 47.36
C ILE A 33 -23.04 32.72 46.12
N LYS A 34 -22.73 33.92 45.61
CA LYS A 34 -23.31 34.41 44.36
C LYS A 34 -22.88 33.48 43.21
N PRO A 35 -23.81 32.93 42.42
CA PRO A 35 -23.44 32.06 41.31
C PRO A 35 -22.60 32.85 40.31
N TYR A 36 -21.48 32.27 39.90
CA TYR A 36 -20.68 32.81 38.81
C TYR A 36 -21.49 32.71 37.52
N ILE A 37 -21.90 33.87 36.97
CA ILE A 37 -22.62 33.91 35.70
C ILE A 37 -21.59 33.73 34.59
N ILE A 38 -21.61 32.56 33.95
CA ILE A 38 -20.82 32.29 32.75
C ILE A 38 -21.33 33.23 31.66
N LYS A 39 -20.51 34.22 31.29
CA LYS A 39 -20.75 35.00 30.07
C LYS A 39 -20.54 34.03 28.90
N ASN A 40 -21.60 33.69 28.18
CA ASN A 40 -21.55 32.85 26.98
C ASN A 40 -20.83 33.58 25.84
N THR A 41 -19.52 33.74 25.94
CA THR A 41 -18.65 33.91 24.78
C THR A 41 -18.18 32.52 24.40
N TYR A 42 -19.07 31.72 23.81
CA TYR A 42 -18.63 30.48 23.17
C TYR A 42 -17.84 30.88 21.93
N ASP A 43 -16.63 30.35 21.80
CA ASP A 43 -15.89 30.42 20.53
C ASP A 43 -16.71 29.68 19.48
N ASP A 44 -17.09 30.36 18.39
CA ASP A 44 -17.87 29.78 17.28
C ASP A 44 -17.11 28.66 16.53
N ASN A 45 -15.86 28.38 16.91
CA ASN A 45 -14.95 27.42 16.28
C ASN A 45 -14.77 26.10 17.04
N ALA A 46 -15.53 25.86 18.12
CA ALA A 46 -15.44 24.60 18.87
C ALA A 46 -16.43 23.54 18.34
N TRP A 47 -15.92 22.42 17.85
CA TRP A 47 -16.71 21.29 17.34
C TRP A 47 -16.66 20.10 18.30
N LEU A 48 -17.80 19.41 18.46
CA LEU A 48 -17.87 18.20 19.28
C LEU A 48 -17.56 16.97 18.43
N ILE A 49 -16.65 16.13 18.92
CA ILE A 49 -16.32 14.82 18.35
C ILE A 49 -17.08 13.75 19.14
N ARG A 50 -17.69 12.79 18.44
CA ARG A 50 -18.34 11.65 19.10
C ARG A 50 -17.29 10.81 19.79
N TYR A 51 -17.49 10.55 21.08
CA TYR A 51 -16.67 9.63 21.83
C TYR A 51 -17.20 8.20 21.69
N SER A 52 -16.31 7.20 21.69
CA SER A 52 -16.67 5.79 21.65
C SER A 52 -16.44 5.10 22.99
N PHE A 53 -17.11 3.98 23.22
CA PHE A 53 -16.97 3.21 24.45
C PHE A 53 -15.55 2.69 24.69
N ASP A 54 -14.85 2.27 23.64
CA ASP A 54 -13.46 1.83 23.74
C ASP A 54 -12.53 2.98 24.17
N LYS A 55 -12.81 4.23 23.80
CA LYS A 55 -12.04 5.39 24.27
C LYS A 55 -12.45 5.83 25.68
N LEU A 56 -13.70 5.63 26.09
CA LEU A 56 -14.18 5.91 27.45
C LEU A 56 -13.61 4.93 28.48
N ASN A 57 -13.24 3.73 28.05
CA ASN A 57 -12.81 2.67 28.93
C ASN A 57 -11.48 2.99 29.62
N ALA A 58 -11.47 3.03 30.96
CA ALA A 58 -10.26 3.29 31.73
C ALA A 58 -9.13 2.29 31.48
N LEU A 59 -9.49 1.03 31.18
CA LEU A 59 -8.53 -0.04 30.91
C LEU A 59 -7.70 0.21 29.63
N ASN A 60 -8.14 1.13 28.77
CA ASN A 60 -7.43 1.52 27.54
C ASN A 60 -6.52 2.75 27.74
N GLY A 61 -6.20 3.11 28.99
CA GLY A 61 -5.20 4.14 29.32
C GLY A 61 -5.78 5.53 29.64
N TYR A 62 -7.11 5.70 29.62
CA TYR A 62 -7.75 6.94 30.08
C TYR A 62 -7.99 6.85 31.59
N ALA A 63 -7.08 7.40 32.41
CA ALA A 63 -7.14 7.27 33.88
C ALA A 63 -8.44 7.77 34.52
N SER A 64 -9.11 8.76 33.89
CA SER A 64 -10.41 9.28 34.31
C SER A 64 -11.61 8.58 33.64
N GLY A 65 -11.34 7.50 32.91
CA GLY A 65 -12.33 6.74 32.16
C GLY A 65 -13.26 5.93 33.06
N MET A 66 -14.35 5.48 32.46
CA MET A 66 -15.29 4.60 33.12
C MET A 66 -14.89 3.16 32.81
N PRO A 67 -14.64 2.28 33.79
CA PRO A 67 -14.39 0.87 33.49
C PRO A 67 -15.67 0.24 32.93
N SER A 68 -15.55 -0.62 31.90
CA SER A 68 -16.68 -1.39 31.36
C SER A 68 -17.92 -0.55 30.93
N PRO A 69 -17.76 0.43 30.02
CA PRO A 69 -18.85 1.32 29.59
C PRO A 69 -20.14 0.60 29.17
N ALA A 70 -20.02 -0.45 28.36
CA ALA A 70 -21.18 -1.17 27.84
C ALA A 70 -22.01 -1.85 28.94
N TYR A 71 -21.36 -2.38 29.99
CA TYR A 71 -22.08 -2.93 31.14
C TYR A 71 -22.96 -1.87 31.82
N TYR A 72 -22.42 -0.67 32.01
CA TYR A 72 -23.15 0.41 32.67
C TYR A 72 -24.21 1.05 31.77
N GLU A 73 -23.99 1.13 30.46
CA GLU A 73 -25.02 1.50 29.49
C GLU A 73 -26.19 0.51 29.53
N TRP A 74 -25.90 -0.80 29.50
CA TRP A 74 -26.93 -1.85 29.66
C TRP A 74 -27.71 -1.64 30.96
N ARG A 75 -27.00 -1.50 32.10
CA ARG A 75 -27.63 -1.29 33.40
C ARG A 75 -28.51 -0.05 33.44
N TRP A 76 -28.05 1.05 32.82
CA TRP A 76 -28.81 2.29 32.71
C TRP A 76 -30.09 2.12 31.88
N GLN A 77 -29.99 1.46 30.73
CA GLN A 77 -31.15 1.14 29.88
C GLN A 77 -32.14 0.26 30.62
N THR A 78 -31.69 -0.78 31.33
CA THR A 78 -32.54 -1.61 32.18
C THR A 78 -33.28 -0.80 33.24
N LEU A 79 -32.62 0.18 33.87
CA LEU A 79 -33.27 1.08 34.83
C LEU A 79 -34.31 1.99 34.19
N LEU A 80 -34.06 2.49 32.98
CA LEU A 80 -35.04 3.29 32.22
C LEU A 80 -36.26 2.45 31.84
N THR A 81 -36.05 1.24 31.31
CA THR A 81 -37.14 0.30 30.99
C THR A 81 -37.93 -0.06 32.25
N PHE A 82 -37.25 -0.34 33.37
CA PHE A 82 -37.90 -0.60 34.64
C PHE A 82 -38.77 0.58 35.08
N LYS A 83 -38.28 1.82 34.99
CA LYS A 83 -39.07 3.02 35.33
C LYS A 83 -40.36 3.09 34.51
N ASP A 84 -40.30 2.84 33.20
CA ASP A 84 -41.46 2.87 32.32
C ASP A 84 -42.46 1.73 32.61
N THR A 85 -41.98 0.55 33.00
CA THR A 85 -42.81 -0.61 33.34
C THR A 85 -43.40 -0.52 34.76
N TYR A 86 -42.63 -0.04 35.74
CA TYR A 86 -43.08 0.19 37.11
C TYR A 86 -44.24 1.19 37.15
N GLN A 87 -44.15 2.26 36.36
CA GLN A 87 -45.24 3.24 36.20
C GLN A 87 -46.55 2.65 35.65
N LYS A 88 -46.49 1.48 34.99
CA LYS A 88 -47.65 0.84 34.35
C LYS A 88 -48.24 -0.30 35.18
N ASN A 89 -47.42 -1.13 35.84
CA ASN A 89 -47.85 -2.45 36.32
C ASN A 89 -47.55 -2.79 37.78
N ASN A 90 -46.92 -1.92 38.59
CA ASN A 90 -46.54 -2.23 40.00
C ASN A 90 -45.90 -3.64 40.17
N GLN A 91 -45.02 -4.03 39.24
CA GLN A 91 -44.35 -5.34 39.27
C GLN A 91 -43.25 -5.39 40.34
N HIS A 92 -42.90 -6.61 40.79
CA HIS A 92 -41.83 -6.84 41.75
C HIS A 92 -40.45 -6.53 41.14
N ASP A 93 -39.78 -5.55 41.71
CA ASP A 93 -38.50 -4.99 41.27
C ASP A 93 -37.39 -6.04 41.06
N LEU A 94 -37.28 -7.03 41.95
CA LEU A 94 -36.12 -7.95 41.99
C LEU A 94 -36.12 -8.98 40.85
N GLU A 95 -37.29 -9.52 40.48
CA GLU A 95 -37.40 -10.57 39.47
C GLU A 95 -37.05 -10.05 38.08
N PHE A 96 -37.49 -8.83 37.75
CA PHE A 96 -37.15 -8.14 36.52
C PHE A 96 -35.62 -7.98 36.36
N PHE A 97 -34.93 -7.46 37.38
CA PHE A 97 -33.48 -7.28 37.29
C PHE A 97 -32.71 -8.59 37.19
N ASN A 98 -33.19 -9.66 37.83
CA ASN A 98 -32.57 -10.98 37.73
C ASN A 98 -32.76 -11.59 36.33
N GLN A 99 -33.93 -11.43 35.71
CA GLN A 99 -34.17 -11.86 34.33
C GLN A 99 -33.30 -11.11 33.32
N GLU A 100 -33.15 -9.80 33.49
CA GLU A 100 -32.27 -8.98 32.64
C GLU A 100 -30.80 -9.37 32.83
N PHE A 101 -30.36 -9.60 34.07
CA PHE A 101 -29.01 -10.09 34.34
C PHE A 101 -28.75 -11.46 33.72
N TYR A 102 -29.72 -12.38 33.78
CA TYR A 102 -29.66 -13.66 33.09
C TYR A 102 -29.46 -13.48 31.58
N ALA A 103 -30.26 -12.62 30.94
CA ALA A 103 -30.15 -12.32 29.51
C ALA A 103 -28.78 -11.74 29.14
N TYR A 104 -28.22 -10.88 30.00
CA TYR A 104 -26.89 -10.32 29.82
C TYR A 104 -25.80 -11.40 29.87
N VAL A 105 -25.79 -12.25 30.90
CA VAL A 105 -24.79 -13.34 31.03
C VAL A 105 -24.94 -14.38 29.92
N LEU A 106 -26.17 -14.67 29.48
CA LEU A 106 -26.43 -15.52 28.32
C LEU A 106 -25.76 -14.97 27.06
N THR A 107 -25.92 -13.67 26.79
CA THR A 107 -25.30 -13.00 25.64
C THR A 107 -23.77 -13.05 25.71
N LEU A 108 -23.21 -12.81 26.89
CA LEU A 108 -21.77 -12.92 27.14
C LEU A 108 -21.25 -14.35 26.89
N CYS A 109 -21.91 -15.37 27.45
CA CYS A 109 -21.52 -16.77 27.27
C CYS A 109 -21.64 -17.22 25.80
N HIS A 110 -22.63 -16.73 25.06
CA HIS A 110 -22.74 -16.98 23.62
C HIS A 110 -21.56 -16.38 22.86
N GLN A 111 -21.20 -15.12 23.14
CA GLN A 111 -20.05 -14.46 22.51
C GLN A 111 -18.73 -15.16 22.84
N LEU A 112 -18.55 -15.62 24.09
CA LEU A 112 -17.37 -16.39 24.49
C LEU A 112 -17.28 -17.72 23.72
N ASN A 113 -18.41 -18.37 23.47
CA ASN A 113 -18.47 -19.60 22.67
C ASN A 113 -18.16 -19.37 21.19
N GLU A 114 -18.74 -18.34 20.56
CA GLU A 114 -18.49 -18.00 19.15
C GLU A 114 -17.01 -17.70 18.90
N LYS A 115 -16.34 -17.06 19.86
CA LYS A 115 -14.91 -16.78 19.80
C LYS A 115 -14.02 -17.95 20.24
N SER A 116 -14.59 -19.12 20.55
CA SER A 116 -13.84 -20.30 21.04
C SER A 116 -13.01 -20.00 22.31
N ALA A 117 -13.51 -19.11 23.17
CA ALA A 117 -12.84 -18.70 24.41
C ALA A 117 -13.28 -19.53 25.63
N LEU A 118 -14.20 -20.49 25.47
CA LEU A 118 -14.68 -21.37 26.54
C LEU A 118 -14.08 -22.77 26.42
N GLU A 119 -13.62 -23.31 27.54
CA GLU A 119 -13.19 -24.71 27.66
C GLU A 119 -14.34 -25.67 28.02
N ILE A 120 -15.45 -25.11 28.50
CA ILE A 120 -16.64 -25.85 28.92
C ILE A 120 -17.84 -25.48 28.05
N THR A 121 -18.86 -26.34 28.04
CA THR A 121 -20.07 -26.05 27.26
C THR A 121 -20.74 -24.75 27.72
N PRO A 122 -21.33 -23.95 26.81
CA PRO A 122 -21.94 -22.65 27.15
C PRO A 122 -23.02 -22.73 28.22
N PHE A 123 -23.78 -23.83 28.26
CA PHE A 123 -24.80 -24.06 29.27
C PHE A 123 -24.21 -24.18 30.69
N ILE A 124 -23.11 -24.93 30.85
CA ILE A 124 -22.42 -25.07 32.14
C ILE A 124 -21.77 -23.74 32.54
N ALA A 125 -21.15 -23.04 31.59
CA ALA A 125 -20.56 -21.71 31.83
C ALA A 125 -21.61 -20.71 32.34
N LEU A 126 -22.75 -20.63 31.66
CA LEU A 126 -23.88 -19.78 32.03
C LEU A 126 -24.40 -20.11 33.43
N LYS A 127 -24.71 -21.39 33.68
CA LYS A 127 -25.27 -21.85 34.97
C LYS A 127 -24.33 -21.51 36.13
N ASN A 128 -23.06 -21.92 36.03
CA ASN A 128 -22.08 -21.72 37.10
C ASN A 128 -21.84 -20.23 37.36
N THR A 129 -21.70 -19.43 36.30
CA THR A 129 -21.47 -17.98 36.43
C THR A 129 -22.64 -17.31 37.13
N LEU A 130 -23.89 -17.68 36.78
CA LEU A 130 -25.09 -17.12 37.40
C LEU A 130 -25.21 -17.52 38.87
N GLU A 131 -25.02 -18.80 39.20
CA GLU A 131 -25.11 -19.28 40.59
C GLU A 131 -24.08 -18.58 41.49
N ILE A 132 -22.84 -18.44 41.01
CA ILE A 132 -21.79 -17.78 41.79
C ILE A 132 -22.01 -16.27 41.86
N ALA A 133 -22.31 -15.59 40.75
CA ALA A 133 -22.51 -14.13 40.76
C ALA A 133 -23.70 -13.72 41.61
N THR A 134 -24.80 -14.47 41.57
CA THR A 134 -25.98 -14.21 42.42
C THR A 134 -25.66 -14.44 43.90
N GLY A 135 -24.98 -15.55 44.23
CA GLY A 135 -24.52 -15.84 45.58
C GLY A 135 -23.56 -14.78 46.15
N LEU A 136 -22.59 -14.34 45.35
CA LEU A 136 -21.66 -13.26 45.72
C LEU A 136 -22.38 -11.94 45.96
N SER A 137 -23.37 -11.60 45.12
CA SER A 137 -24.15 -10.37 45.30
C SER A 137 -24.93 -10.40 46.62
N ALA A 138 -25.51 -11.55 46.99
CA ALA A 138 -26.23 -11.72 48.25
C ALA A 138 -25.29 -11.62 49.45
N LEU A 139 -24.09 -12.21 49.34
CA LEU A 139 -23.06 -12.14 50.39
C LEU A 139 -22.53 -10.71 50.61
N ARG A 140 -22.44 -9.91 49.55
CA ARG A 140 -22.00 -8.51 49.59
C ARG A 140 -23.12 -7.52 49.95
N GLY A 141 -24.35 -7.99 50.09
CA GLY A 141 -25.51 -7.14 50.36
C GLY A 141 -25.90 -6.24 49.18
N HIS A 142 -25.54 -6.62 47.95
CA HIS A 142 -25.97 -5.92 46.75
C HIS A 142 -27.44 -6.23 46.45
N TYR A 143 -28.20 -5.22 46.02
CA TYR A 143 -29.61 -5.38 45.66
C TYR A 143 -29.80 -6.32 44.45
N THR A 144 -28.85 -6.28 43.51
CA THR A 144 -28.79 -7.14 42.32
C THR A 144 -27.32 -7.39 41.97
N PRO A 145 -26.97 -8.47 41.24
CA PRO A 145 -25.61 -8.72 40.80
C PRO A 145 -24.98 -7.51 40.11
N SER A 146 -23.82 -7.09 40.64
CA SER A 146 -23.03 -5.97 40.13
C SER A 146 -21.96 -6.45 39.15
N ARG A 147 -21.28 -5.49 38.51
CA ARG A 147 -20.11 -5.76 37.64
C ARG A 147 -19.06 -6.62 38.36
N TYR A 148 -18.78 -6.32 39.63
CA TYR A 148 -17.78 -7.05 40.41
C TYR A 148 -18.22 -8.49 40.67
N ASP A 149 -19.50 -8.70 40.98
CA ASP A 149 -20.02 -10.06 41.20
C ASP A 149 -19.99 -10.88 39.92
N LEU A 150 -20.22 -10.26 38.76
CA LEU A 150 -20.09 -10.90 37.46
C LEU A 150 -18.63 -11.28 37.15
N ILE A 151 -17.68 -10.36 37.33
CA ILE A 151 -16.26 -10.62 37.08
C ILE A 151 -15.75 -11.72 38.01
N ASP A 152 -16.07 -11.66 39.30
CA ASP A 152 -15.64 -12.68 40.27
C ASP A 152 -16.35 -14.01 40.04
N GLY A 153 -17.61 -13.97 39.59
CA GLY A 153 -18.37 -15.13 39.17
C GLY A 153 -17.75 -15.84 37.96
N ILE A 154 -17.35 -15.07 36.93
CA ILE A 154 -16.64 -15.57 35.75
C ILE A 154 -15.28 -16.14 36.16
N THR A 155 -14.53 -15.42 36.99
CA THR A 155 -13.23 -15.87 37.51
C THR A 155 -13.41 -17.21 38.20
N THR A 156 -14.38 -17.35 39.09
CA THR A 156 -14.55 -18.61 39.84
C THR A 156 -15.10 -19.74 38.97
N ALA A 157 -16.01 -19.43 38.04
CA ALA A 157 -16.70 -20.44 37.24
C ALA A 157 -15.88 -20.95 36.05
N LEU A 158 -15.12 -20.06 35.40
CA LEU A 158 -14.53 -20.30 34.07
C LEU A 158 -13.00 -20.38 34.09
N THR A 159 -12.33 -19.80 35.09
CA THR A 159 -10.87 -19.89 35.23
C THR A 159 -10.48 -21.25 35.80
N LYS A 160 -9.89 -22.11 34.96
CA LYS A 160 -9.26 -23.37 35.38
C LYS A 160 -7.75 -23.27 35.10
N GLY A 161 -6.95 -22.99 36.13
CA GLY A 161 -5.49 -22.85 36.00
C GLY A 161 -4.96 -21.43 36.25
N GLU A 162 -3.70 -21.20 35.89
CA GLU A 162 -2.99 -19.94 36.11
C GLU A 162 -3.47 -18.84 35.14
N LEU A 163 -3.55 -17.60 35.65
CA LEU A 163 -4.06 -16.45 34.91
C LEU A 163 -3.12 -15.98 33.77
N ASP A 164 -1.83 -16.30 33.86
CA ASP A 164 -0.80 -15.63 33.06
C ASP A 164 -0.62 -16.18 31.63
N ASP A 165 -0.90 -17.45 31.34
CA ASP A 165 -0.63 -18.03 30.00
C ASP A 165 -1.84 -18.70 29.31
N GLY A 166 -2.81 -19.24 30.06
CA GLY A 166 -3.95 -19.99 29.46
C GLY A 166 -5.21 -19.17 29.21
N GLN A 167 -5.40 -18.06 29.94
CA GLN A 167 -6.72 -17.41 30.08
C GLN A 167 -6.76 -15.93 29.70
N ALA A 168 -5.64 -15.38 29.23
CA ALA A 168 -5.57 -14.01 28.72
C ALA A 168 -6.62 -13.78 27.62
N TYR A 169 -6.85 -14.78 26.75
CA TYR A 169 -7.84 -14.69 25.68
C TYR A 169 -9.29 -14.66 26.19
N LEU A 170 -9.63 -15.47 27.20
CA LEU A 170 -10.96 -15.42 27.85
C LEU A 170 -11.22 -14.03 28.41
N TRP A 171 -10.27 -13.50 29.17
CA TRP A 171 -10.40 -12.17 29.78
C TRP A 171 -10.42 -11.05 28.76
N GLN A 172 -9.66 -11.17 27.66
CA GLN A 172 -9.75 -10.24 26.54
C GLN A 172 -11.19 -10.17 26.00
N VAL A 173 -11.83 -11.33 25.73
CA VAL A 173 -13.20 -11.35 25.22
C VAL A 173 -14.22 -10.83 26.24
N VAL A 174 -14.06 -11.16 27.53
CA VAL A 174 -14.91 -10.63 28.61
C VAL A 174 -14.80 -9.12 28.68
N TYR A 175 -13.58 -8.56 28.73
CA TYR A 175 -13.38 -7.13 28.79
C TYR A 175 -13.82 -6.41 27.51
N GLU A 176 -13.66 -7.01 26.33
CA GLU A 176 -14.21 -6.49 25.08
C GLU A 176 -15.74 -6.37 25.15
N HIS A 177 -16.45 -7.38 25.67
CA HIS A 177 -17.91 -7.36 25.84
C HIS A 177 -18.34 -6.30 26.86
N LEU A 178 -17.68 -6.26 28.03
CA LEU A 178 -17.98 -5.31 29.09
C LEU A 178 -17.69 -3.86 28.68
N SER A 179 -16.68 -3.65 27.85
CA SER A 179 -16.29 -2.31 27.39
C SER A 179 -17.18 -1.85 26.24
N GLY A 180 -17.39 -2.71 25.26
CA GLY A 180 -18.09 -2.37 24.03
C GLY A 180 -17.33 -1.38 23.15
N ASN A 181 -17.95 -1.08 22.02
CA ASN A 181 -17.35 -0.43 20.85
C ASN A 181 -18.33 0.57 20.19
N LYS A 182 -19.43 0.88 20.87
CA LYS A 182 -20.48 1.75 20.35
C LYS A 182 -20.00 3.20 20.31
N LEU A 183 -20.34 3.90 19.25
CA LEU A 183 -20.15 5.35 19.16
C LEU A 183 -21.28 6.10 19.87
N GLY A 184 -20.91 7.16 20.58
CA GLY A 184 -21.84 8.09 21.19
C GLY A 184 -22.62 8.90 20.14
N GLN A 185 -23.55 9.72 20.61
CA GLN A 185 -24.37 10.59 19.77
C GLN A 185 -24.24 12.04 20.24
N VAL A 186 -24.18 12.96 19.29
CA VAL A 186 -24.30 14.40 19.56
C VAL A 186 -25.76 14.82 19.54
N ALA A 187 -26.11 15.87 20.29
CA ALA A 187 -27.46 16.41 20.28
C ALA A 187 -27.88 16.86 18.87
N LYS A 188 -29.16 16.65 18.50
CA LYS A 188 -29.69 17.00 17.17
C LYS A 188 -29.55 18.48 16.81
N THR A 189 -29.45 19.34 17.82
CA THR A 189 -29.31 20.80 17.68
C THR A 189 -27.86 21.24 17.50
N GLN A 190 -26.89 20.34 17.63
CA GLN A 190 -25.47 20.66 17.50
C GLN A 190 -25.10 20.84 16.03
N LYS A 191 -24.41 21.94 15.71
CA LYS A 191 -23.82 22.14 14.39
C LYS A 191 -22.55 21.29 14.24
N SER A 192 -22.31 20.77 13.05
CA SER A 192 -21.07 20.10 12.66
C SER A 192 -20.52 20.75 11.39
N PRO A 193 -19.20 20.67 11.12
CA PRO A 193 -18.65 21.17 9.88
C PRO A 193 -19.29 20.49 8.67
N ALA A 194 -19.50 21.25 7.59
CA ALA A 194 -20.12 20.74 6.37
C ALA A 194 -19.37 19.53 5.81
N LEU A 195 -18.03 19.53 5.86
CA LEU A 195 -17.20 18.42 5.41
C LEU A 195 -17.50 17.12 6.17
N VAL A 196 -17.61 17.18 7.49
CA VAL A 196 -17.92 16.01 8.35
C VAL A 196 -19.32 15.47 8.03
N ALA A 197 -20.31 16.36 7.99
CA ALA A 197 -21.70 16.00 7.70
C ALA A 197 -21.85 15.38 6.29
N ASN A 198 -21.26 16.00 5.28
CA ASN A 198 -21.31 15.53 3.89
C ASN A 198 -20.61 14.17 3.74
N THR A 199 -19.45 13.99 4.38
CA THR A 199 -18.70 12.72 4.34
C THR A 199 -19.47 11.61 5.02
N TYR A 200 -20.07 11.89 6.18
CA TYR A 200 -20.90 10.94 6.90
C TYR A 200 -22.14 10.52 6.10
N GLN A 201 -22.84 11.48 5.48
CA GLN A 201 -23.98 11.20 4.61
C GLN A 201 -23.60 10.36 3.38
N LYS A 202 -22.46 10.66 2.73
CA LYS A 202 -21.95 9.83 1.61
C LYS A 202 -21.62 8.41 2.08
N ALA A 203 -20.99 8.25 3.25
CA ALA A 203 -20.71 6.92 3.80
C ALA A 203 -22.00 6.13 4.13
N GLN A 204 -23.04 6.80 4.65
CA GLN A 204 -24.36 6.20 4.87
C GLN A 204 -25.05 5.79 3.57
N TYR A 205 -24.99 6.65 2.54
CA TYR A 205 -25.53 6.35 1.21
C TYR A 205 -24.90 5.08 0.62
N PHE A 206 -23.58 4.91 0.78
CA PHE A 206 -22.86 3.70 0.38
C PHE A 206 -23.06 2.49 1.32
N ARG A 207 -23.93 2.61 2.33
CA ARG A 207 -24.30 1.57 3.30
C ARG A 207 -23.11 1.04 4.11
N PHE A 208 -22.15 1.89 4.44
CA PHE A 208 -21.15 1.54 5.44
C PHE A 208 -21.78 1.49 6.84
N LYS A 209 -21.32 0.58 7.69
CA LYS A 209 -21.75 0.54 9.10
C LYS A 209 -20.92 1.54 9.90
N LEU A 210 -21.57 2.57 10.47
CA LEU A 210 -20.91 3.71 11.13
C LEU A 210 -21.20 3.81 12.63
N ASP A 211 -21.94 2.85 13.18
CA ASP A 211 -22.43 2.90 14.58
C ASP A 211 -21.42 2.34 15.60
N ASP A 212 -20.41 1.63 15.11
CA ASP A 212 -19.37 1.02 15.93
C ASP A 212 -17.97 1.29 15.38
N THR A 213 -16.99 1.18 16.28
CA THR A 213 -15.57 1.39 15.98
C THR A 213 -14.87 0.11 15.50
N LEU A 214 -15.60 -1.00 15.31
CA LEU A 214 -14.95 -2.25 14.93
C LEU A 214 -14.60 -2.26 13.44
N PRO A 215 -13.37 -2.71 13.11
CA PRO A 215 -12.95 -2.83 11.74
C PRO A 215 -13.75 -3.89 11.00
N LYS A 216 -14.23 -3.53 9.82
CA LYS A 216 -15.00 -4.40 8.92
C LYS A 216 -14.31 -4.47 7.57
N THR A 217 -14.44 -5.60 6.91
CA THR A 217 -13.93 -5.77 5.55
C THR A 217 -15.04 -5.55 4.52
N ARG A 218 -14.69 -4.98 3.37
CA ARG A 218 -15.58 -4.81 2.24
C ARG A 218 -14.83 -5.14 0.95
N LYS A 219 -15.40 -6.07 0.18
CA LYS A 219 -14.92 -6.43 -1.16
C LYS A 219 -15.71 -5.68 -2.22
N LEU A 220 -15.01 -5.06 -3.16
CA LEU A 220 -15.57 -4.24 -4.23
C LEU A 220 -15.22 -4.86 -5.58
N ASP A 221 -16.25 -5.32 -6.31
CA ASP A 221 -16.18 -5.59 -7.75
C ASP A 221 -16.22 -4.28 -8.54
N THR A 222 -15.04 -3.71 -8.86
CA THR A 222 -14.92 -2.44 -9.58
C THR A 222 -15.11 -2.60 -11.08
N TYR A 223 -14.97 -3.80 -11.63
CA TYR A 223 -15.15 -4.03 -13.07
C TYR A 223 -16.63 -4.01 -13.49
N ARG A 224 -17.50 -4.74 -12.79
CA ARG A 224 -18.88 -4.96 -13.25
C ARG A 224 -19.89 -3.96 -12.69
N LYS A 225 -19.64 -3.39 -11.51
CA LYS A 225 -20.65 -2.62 -10.76
C LYS A 225 -20.30 -1.13 -10.67
N PRO A 226 -21.07 -0.21 -11.28
CA PRO A 226 -20.76 1.23 -11.25
C PRO A 226 -20.81 1.81 -9.83
N LEU A 227 -21.74 1.33 -8.98
CA LEU A 227 -21.79 1.75 -7.58
C LEU A 227 -20.51 1.39 -6.81
N HIS A 228 -19.91 0.23 -7.09
CA HIS A 228 -18.66 -0.18 -6.44
C HIS A 228 -17.47 0.66 -6.90
N ARG A 229 -17.46 1.12 -8.15
CA ARG A 229 -16.46 2.09 -8.64
C ARG A 229 -16.55 3.41 -7.88
N GLN A 230 -17.76 3.94 -7.68
CA GLN A 230 -17.96 5.14 -6.86
C GLN A 230 -17.50 4.95 -5.41
N ILE A 231 -17.74 3.76 -4.83
CA ILE A 231 -17.27 3.42 -3.48
C ILE A 231 -15.75 3.34 -3.44
N SER A 232 -15.11 2.71 -4.43
CA SER A 232 -13.65 2.63 -4.56
C SER A 232 -13.04 4.03 -4.65
N GLN A 233 -13.54 4.89 -5.53
CA GLN A 233 -13.11 6.29 -5.66
C GLN A 233 -13.25 7.06 -4.34
N PHE A 234 -14.37 6.88 -3.63
CA PHE A 234 -14.58 7.49 -2.31
C PHE A 234 -13.58 6.98 -1.26
N MET A 235 -13.29 5.68 -1.23
CA MET A 235 -12.33 5.09 -0.30
C MET A 235 -10.90 5.53 -0.61
N HIS A 236 -10.50 5.55 -1.88
CA HIS A 236 -9.20 6.08 -2.31
C HIS A 236 -9.06 7.57 -1.99
N LEU A 237 -10.12 8.36 -2.14
CA LEU A 237 -10.12 9.78 -1.76
C LEU A 237 -9.87 9.96 -0.26
N LEU A 238 -10.58 9.20 0.60
CA LEU A 238 -10.38 9.25 2.04
C LEU A 238 -9.00 8.72 2.47
N TYR A 239 -8.49 7.69 1.79
CA TYR A 239 -7.16 7.15 2.01
C TYR A 239 -6.07 8.15 1.63
N PHE A 240 -6.21 8.80 0.47
CA PHE A 240 -5.27 9.82 -0.01
C PHE A 240 -5.22 11.06 0.90
N LEU A 241 -6.37 11.45 1.48
CA LEU A 241 -6.47 12.53 2.46
C LEU A 241 -6.08 12.12 3.89
N GLU A 242 -5.68 10.86 4.08
CA GLU A 242 -5.26 10.30 5.38
C GLU A 242 -6.34 10.48 6.47
N VAL A 243 -7.62 10.35 6.08
CA VAL A 243 -8.76 10.49 7.01
C VAL A 243 -8.80 9.34 8.04
N GLY A 244 -8.16 8.21 7.75
CA GLY A 244 -8.11 7.05 8.65
C GLY A 244 -9.38 6.20 8.67
N PHE A 245 -10.32 6.43 7.75
CA PHE A 245 -11.56 5.65 7.65
C PHE A 245 -11.35 4.26 7.05
N GLY A 246 -10.42 4.13 6.10
CA GLY A 246 -10.19 2.91 5.32
C GLY A 246 -8.71 2.60 5.12
N GLN A 247 -8.38 1.31 5.15
CA GLN A 247 -7.10 0.73 4.81
C GLN A 247 -7.27 -0.14 3.57
N PHE A 248 -6.40 0.08 2.58
CA PHE A 248 -6.36 -0.71 1.35
C PHE A 248 -5.61 -2.02 1.63
N MET A 249 -6.28 -3.16 1.43
CA MET A 249 -5.69 -4.48 1.70
C MET A 249 -5.18 -5.16 0.43
N ALA A 250 -5.96 -5.10 -0.65
CA ALA A 250 -5.61 -5.71 -1.93
C ALA A 250 -6.38 -5.05 -3.09
N GLY A 251 -5.77 -5.05 -4.28
CA GLY A 251 -6.37 -4.59 -5.54
C GLY A 251 -5.30 -4.19 -6.55
N ALA A 252 -5.74 -3.72 -7.72
CA ALA A 252 -4.85 -3.28 -8.78
C ALA A 252 -4.11 -1.98 -8.39
N ASP A 253 -2.79 -1.96 -8.57
CA ASP A 253 -2.00 -0.75 -8.37
C ASP A 253 -1.54 -0.15 -9.69
N PHE A 254 -2.35 0.79 -10.19
CA PHE A 254 -2.03 1.53 -11.40
C PHE A 254 -0.84 2.48 -11.27
N VAL A 255 -0.33 2.76 -10.06
CA VAL A 255 0.85 3.63 -9.89
C VAL A 255 2.12 2.83 -10.13
N SER A 256 2.20 1.61 -9.60
CA SER A 256 3.34 0.71 -9.79
C SER A 256 3.19 -0.22 -11.00
N GLY A 257 2.00 -0.30 -11.63
CA GLY A 257 1.73 -1.21 -12.73
C GLY A 257 1.57 -2.67 -12.30
N THR A 258 1.40 -2.93 -11.00
CA THR A 258 1.31 -4.29 -10.45
C THR A 258 -0.13 -4.74 -10.24
N ASN A 259 -0.36 -6.06 -10.32
CA ASN A 259 -1.65 -6.69 -10.04
C ASN A 259 -2.84 -6.16 -10.87
N LEU A 260 -2.60 -5.75 -12.12
CA LEU A 260 -3.63 -5.22 -13.02
C LEU A 260 -4.74 -6.24 -13.35
N ASP A 261 -4.46 -7.54 -13.15
CA ASP A 261 -5.42 -8.64 -13.32
C ASP A 261 -6.46 -8.73 -12.19
N LEU A 262 -6.22 -8.04 -11.06
CA LEU A 262 -7.14 -8.06 -9.92
C LEU A 262 -8.35 -7.14 -10.18
N LEU A 263 -9.47 -7.75 -10.54
CA LEU A 263 -10.76 -7.07 -10.77
C LEU A 263 -11.50 -6.69 -9.48
N PHE A 264 -10.98 -7.09 -8.32
CA PHE A 264 -11.58 -6.84 -7.03
C PHE A 264 -10.64 -6.04 -6.14
N GLU A 265 -11.22 -5.12 -5.37
CA GLU A 265 -10.55 -4.45 -4.28
C GLU A 265 -11.05 -4.96 -2.94
N GLU A 266 -10.15 -5.07 -1.97
CA GLU A 266 -10.48 -5.41 -0.59
C GLU A 266 -10.04 -4.29 0.34
N TRP A 267 -11.00 -3.80 1.12
CA TRP A 267 -10.82 -2.69 2.03
C TRP A 267 -11.19 -3.08 3.46
N ARG A 268 -10.42 -2.61 4.43
CA ARG A 268 -10.78 -2.64 5.85
C ARG A 268 -11.18 -1.24 6.28
N TYR A 269 -12.34 -1.06 6.90
CA TYR A 269 -12.85 0.26 7.29
C TYR A 269 -13.39 0.26 8.72
N ALA A 270 -13.32 1.42 9.37
CA ALA A 270 -13.94 1.69 10.66
C ALA A 270 -14.23 3.20 10.79
N TRP A 271 -15.44 3.55 11.23
CA TRP A 271 -15.71 4.94 11.62
C TRP A 271 -15.30 5.11 13.07
N THR A 272 -14.33 5.98 13.35
CA THR A 272 -13.75 6.16 14.69
C THR A 272 -13.70 7.65 15.06
N PRO A 273 -13.55 8.00 16.35
CA PRO A 273 -13.42 9.41 16.75
C PRO A 273 -12.26 10.15 16.06
N SER A 274 -11.18 9.44 15.72
CA SER A 274 -10.05 10.01 14.97
C SER A 274 -10.40 10.38 13.53
N VAL A 275 -11.33 9.66 12.89
CA VAL A 275 -11.85 10.01 11.56
C VAL A 275 -12.55 11.36 11.61
N GLU A 276 -13.38 11.59 12.64
CA GLU A 276 -14.07 12.86 12.82
C GLU A 276 -13.10 13.99 13.13
N ALA A 277 -12.13 13.76 14.02
CA ALA A 277 -11.09 14.74 14.33
C ALA A 277 -10.36 15.18 13.05
N ARG A 278 -9.94 14.22 12.23
CA ARG A 278 -9.23 14.51 10.98
C ARG A 278 -10.10 15.24 9.96
N LEU A 279 -11.38 14.91 9.85
CA LEU A 279 -12.30 15.64 8.98
C LEU A 279 -12.56 17.07 9.49
N ILE A 280 -12.53 17.32 10.80
CA ILE A 280 -12.63 18.67 11.37
C ILE A 280 -11.36 19.46 11.01
N GLU A 281 -10.17 18.89 11.16
CA GLU A 281 -8.91 19.53 10.73
C GLU A 281 -8.94 19.90 9.24
N LEU A 282 -9.34 18.96 8.37
CA LEU A 282 -9.43 19.19 6.94
C LEU A 282 -10.48 20.25 6.58
N SER A 283 -11.50 20.46 7.42
CA SER A 283 -12.52 21.48 7.19
C SER A 283 -11.98 22.91 7.26
N GLU A 284 -10.79 23.13 7.83
CA GLU A 284 -10.10 24.42 7.77
C GLU A 284 -9.62 24.75 6.34
N THR A 285 -9.30 23.73 5.55
CA THR A 285 -8.77 23.90 4.18
C THR A 285 -9.87 23.97 3.12
N GLY A 286 -11.02 23.31 3.35
CA GLY A 286 -12.12 23.32 2.41
C GLY A 286 -13.36 22.56 2.88
N ASN A 287 -14.46 22.71 2.13
CA ASN A 287 -15.75 22.12 2.47
C ASN A 287 -16.08 20.86 1.65
N ASP A 288 -15.25 20.49 0.68
CA ASP A 288 -15.41 19.30 -0.16
C ASP A 288 -14.09 18.52 -0.25
N LEU A 289 -14.17 17.20 -0.07
CA LEU A 289 -13.03 16.28 -0.15
C LEU A 289 -12.35 16.34 -1.51
N ALA A 290 -13.12 16.51 -2.58
CA ALA A 290 -12.60 16.62 -3.94
C ALA A 290 -11.66 17.83 -4.10
N VAL A 291 -12.09 18.99 -3.61
CA VAL A 291 -11.31 20.24 -3.69
C VAL A 291 -10.05 20.15 -2.85
N ILE A 292 -10.15 19.61 -1.63
CA ILE A 292 -9.01 19.44 -0.72
C ILE A 292 -7.97 18.49 -1.34
N ALA A 293 -8.42 17.39 -1.97
CA ALA A 293 -7.51 16.46 -2.63
C ALA A 293 -6.79 17.09 -3.81
N THR A 294 -7.48 17.90 -4.63
CA THR A 294 -6.85 18.66 -5.72
C THR A 294 -5.81 19.65 -5.19
N GLN A 295 -6.11 20.35 -4.08
CA GLN A 295 -5.14 21.24 -3.43
C GLN A 295 -3.93 20.48 -2.89
N LYS A 296 -4.13 19.30 -2.28
CA LYS A 296 -3.01 18.44 -1.81
C LYS A 296 -2.12 18.01 -2.98
N LEU A 297 -2.70 17.60 -4.12
CA LEU A 297 -1.94 17.25 -5.32
C LEU A 297 -1.16 18.44 -5.91
N LEU A 298 -1.75 19.64 -5.93
CA LEU A 298 -1.06 20.85 -6.34
C LEU A 298 0.11 21.20 -5.41
N ASN A 299 -0.07 21.02 -4.10
CA ASN A 299 1.01 21.21 -3.12
C ASN A 299 2.14 20.17 -3.30
N GLU A 300 1.81 18.89 -3.55
CA GLU A 300 2.80 17.86 -3.89
C GLU A 300 3.61 18.28 -5.14
N LYS A 301 2.94 18.82 -6.16
CA LYS A 301 3.59 19.35 -7.37
C LYS A 301 4.53 20.52 -7.05
N GLU A 302 4.09 21.50 -6.25
CA GLU A 302 4.92 22.64 -5.89
C GLU A 302 6.17 22.26 -5.08
N GLN A 303 6.10 21.18 -4.30
CA GLN A 303 7.26 20.68 -3.55
C GLN A 303 8.39 20.27 -4.49
N PHE A 304 8.09 19.62 -5.62
CA PHE A 304 9.10 19.29 -6.64
C PHE A 304 9.79 20.53 -7.21
N SER A 305 9.04 21.62 -7.42
CA SER A 305 9.62 22.89 -7.88
C SER A 305 10.53 23.54 -6.84
N LYS A 306 10.22 23.39 -5.54
CA LYS A 306 10.99 23.98 -4.44
C LYS A 306 12.28 23.22 -4.13
N THR A 307 12.34 21.92 -4.41
CA THR A 307 13.56 21.11 -4.25
C THR A 307 14.59 21.34 -5.36
N GLY A 308 14.31 22.21 -6.33
CA GLY A 308 15.23 22.53 -7.44
C GLY A 308 15.32 21.43 -8.51
N THR A 309 14.53 20.37 -8.37
CA THR A 309 14.39 19.29 -9.35
C THR A 309 13.38 19.70 -10.42
N PRO A 310 13.74 19.71 -11.72
CA PRO A 310 12.76 19.98 -12.77
C PRO A 310 11.68 18.91 -12.75
N LEU A 311 10.41 19.32 -12.85
CA LEU A 311 9.30 18.38 -12.91
C LEU A 311 9.33 17.65 -14.26
N LEU A 312 9.49 16.34 -14.20
CA LEU A 312 9.57 15.47 -15.37
C LEU A 312 8.18 14.96 -15.79
N ALA A 313 8.03 14.54 -17.05
CA ALA A 313 6.79 13.97 -17.56
C ALA A 313 6.36 12.72 -16.78
N SER A 314 7.33 11.90 -16.35
CA SER A 314 7.09 10.70 -15.52
C SER A 314 6.43 11.02 -14.17
N ASP A 315 6.85 12.08 -13.50
CA ASP A 315 6.26 12.50 -12.22
C ASP A 315 4.85 13.07 -12.41
N CYS A 316 4.64 13.84 -13.48
CA CYS A 316 3.31 14.29 -13.88
C CYS A 316 2.37 13.12 -14.20
N ALA A 317 2.85 12.07 -14.88
CA ALA A 317 2.06 10.88 -15.17
C ALA A 317 1.68 10.11 -13.89
N LYS A 318 2.58 10.04 -12.89
CA LYS A 318 2.28 9.47 -11.57
C LYS A 318 1.23 10.29 -10.82
N LEU A 319 1.35 11.62 -10.82
CA LEU A 319 0.34 12.51 -10.24
C LEU A 319 -1.02 12.36 -10.94
N PHE A 320 -1.01 12.26 -12.27
CA PHE A 320 -2.21 11.99 -13.05
C PHE A 320 -2.82 10.62 -12.70
N ALA A 321 -2.02 9.56 -12.55
CA ALA A 321 -2.48 8.25 -12.11
C ALA A 321 -3.15 8.30 -10.72
N LYS A 322 -2.56 9.02 -9.77
CA LYS A 322 -3.16 9.28 -8.46
C LYS A 322 -4.50 10.03 -8.60
N ALA A 323 -4.53 11.10 -9.40
CA ALA A 323 -5.72 11.90 -9.66
C ALA A 323 -6.85 11.07 -10.29
N CYS A 324 -6.52 10.12 -11.16
CA CYS A 324 -7.48 9.18 -11.74
C CYS A 324 -8.12 8.28 -10.67
N LYS A 325 -7.32 7.68 -9.78
CA LYS A 325 -7.84 6.82 -8.70
C LYS A 325 -8.84 7.54 -7.78
N ILE A 326 -8.68 8.85 -7.57
CA ILE A 326 -9.57 9.68 -6.74
C ILE A 326 -10.69 10.39 -7.53
N GLY A 327 -10.78 10.18 -8.84
CA GLY A 327 -11.81 10.79 -9.70
C GLY A 327 -11.61 12.27 -10.05
N GLN A 328 -10.39 12.82 -9.97
CA GLN A 328 -10.05 14.23 -10.22
C GLN A 328 -9.23 14.44 -11.50
N MET A 329 -9.65 13.79 -12.59
CA MET A 329 -8.83 13.67 -13.81
C MET A 329 -8.69 14.94 -14.65
N THR A 330 -9.77 15.73 -14.75
CA THR A 330 -9.86 16.84 -15.69
C THR A 330 -8.88 17.96 -15.38
N ALA A 331 -8.58 18.20 -14.11
CA ALA A 331 -7.69 19.25 -13.65
C ALA A 331 -6.23 19.04 -14.11
N PHE A 332 -5.77 17.79 -14.23
CA PHE A 332 -4.35 17.48 -14.47
C PHE A 332 -4.04 17.07 -15.91
N ASN A 333 -5.05 16.81 -16.75
CA ASN A 333 -4.83 16.35 -18.12
C ASN A 333 -4.14 17.41 -19.01
N GLN A 334 -4.56 18.68 -18.90
CA GLN A 334 -3.97 19.76 -19.70
C GLN A 334 -2.49 19.98 -19.35
N GLU A 335 -2.15 19.91 -18.06
CA GLU A 335 -0.78 20.02 -17.59
C GLU A 335 0.06 18.83 -18.07
N LEU A 336 -0.45 17.60 -17.96
CA LEU A 336 0.24 16.41 -18.46
C LEU A 336 0.61 16.55 -19.95
N LYS A 337 -0.32 17.03 -20.78
CA LYS A 337 -0.04 17.29 -22.21
C LYS A 337 1.10 18.28 -22.40
N ALA A 338 1.13 19.36 -21.61
CA ALA A 338 2.20 20.36 -21.70
C ALA A 338 3.57 19.76 -21.36
N TYR A 339 3.67 18.96 -20.30
CA TYR A 339 4.92 18.30 -19.91
C TYR A 339 5.36 17.20 -20.88
N LEU A 340 4.42 16.44 -21.46
CA LEU A 340 4.74 15.46 -22.50
C LEU A 340 5.31 16.12 -23.78
N HIS A 341 4.99 17.38 -24.04
CA HIS A 341 5.56 18.13 -25.17
C HIS A 341 6.89 18.81 -24.86
N SER A 342 7.14 19.19 -23.61
CA SER A 342 8.32 19.97 -23.23
C SER A 342 9.46 19.16 -22.62
N ASP A 343 9.21 17.92 -22.19
CA ASP A 343 10.26 17.06 -21.63
C ASP A 343 11.23 16.60 -22.73
N TYR A 344 12.52 16.60 -22.40
CA TYR A 344 13.63 16.20 -23.28
C TYR A 344 14.31 14.91 -22.79
N LYS A 345 13.97 14.42 -21.59
CA LYS A 345 14.57 13.19 -21.05
C LYS A 345 13.83 11.96 -21.56
N LEU A 346 14.51 11.15 -22.38
CA LEU A 346 13.94 9.97 -23.01
C LEU A 346 13.33 8.97 -22.01
N THR A 347 14.05 8.63 -20.93
CA THR A 347 13.57 7.67 -19.92
C THR A 347 12.32 8.16 -19.20
N SER A 348 12.23 9.46 -18.92
CA SER A 348 11.03 10.06 -18.33
C SER A 348 9.80 9.95 -19.23
N LEU A 349 9.96 10.23 -20.53
CA LEU A 349 8.87 10.14 -21.50
C LEU A 349 8.38 8.70 -21.69
N ILE A 350 9.29 7.73 -21.72
CA ILE A 350 8.96 6.31 -21.80
C ILE A 350 8.20 5.87 -20.56
N ASP A 351 8.69 6.22 -19.37
CA ASP A 351 8.02 5.88 -18.11
C ASP A 351 6.64 6.53 -18.00
N ALA A 352 6.52 7.80 -18.41
CA ALA A 352 5.23 8.50 -18.47
C ALA A 352 4.25 7.79 -19.40
N THR A 353 4.72 7.38 -20.58
CA THR A 353 3.87 6.71 -21.59
C THR A 353 3.49 5.30 -21.14
N ALA A 354 4.41 4.56 -20.51
CA ALA A 354 4.15 3.26 -19.93
C ALA A 354 3.09 3.34 -18.82
N GLN A 355 3.19 4.37 -17.96
CA GLN A 355 2.20 4.65 -16.93
C GLN A 355 0.80 4.89 -17.52
N LEU A 356 0.71 5.66 -18.60
CA LEU A 356 -0.54 5.89 -19.31
C LEU A 356 -1.09 4.62 -19.95
N PHE A 357 -0.21 3.75 -20.45
CA PHE A 357 -0.61 2.45 -20.98
C PHE A 357 -1.19 1.54 -19.88
N TYR A 358 -0.58 1.48 -18.70
CA TYR A 358 -1.13 0.74 -17.55
C TYR A 358 -2.48 1.30 -17.09
N LEU A 359 -2.63 2.63 -17.04
CA LEU A 359 -3.92 3.28 -16.77
C LEU A 359 -4.97 2.93 -17.84
N TRP A 360 -4.56 2.86 -19.11
CA TRP A 360 -5.46 2.49 -20.20
C TRP A 360 -5.92 1.04 -20.09
N GLN A 361 -5.04 0.10 -19.74
CA GLN A 361 -5.43 -1.29 -19.46
C GLN A 361 -6.43 -1.35 -18.30
N GLY A 362 -6.20 -0.55 -17.24
CA GLY A 362 -7.05 -0.44 -16.06
C GLY A 362 -8.30 0.43 -16.20
N ARG A 363 -8.54 1.06 -17.37
CA ARG A 363 -9.56 2.11 -17.55
C ARG A 363 -10.98 1.69 -17.11
N ALA A 364 -11.32 0.41 -17.30
CA ALA A 364 -12.61 -0.14 -16.93
C ALA A 364 -12.86 -0.13 -15.41
N LEU A 365 -11.79 -0.21 -14.61
CA LEU A 365 -11.85 -0.22 -13.15
C LEU A 365 -12.04 1.20 -12.58
N ILE A 366 -11.51 2.22 -13.27
CA ILE A 366 -11.45 3.60 -12.79
C ILE A 366 -12.50 4.52 -13.47
N ASP A 367 -13.16 4.04 -14.53
CA ASP A 367 -14.12 4.81 -15.35
C ASP A 367 -13.47 5.96 -16.13
N ILE A 368 -12.38 5.65 -16.84
CA ILE A 368 -11.61 6.62 -17.62
C ILE A 368 -11.98 6.53 -19.10
N ASP A 369 -12.09 7.69 -19.75
CA ASP A 369 -12.17 7.78 -21.20
C ASP A 369 -10.86 7.28 -21.84
N GLY A 370 -10.96 6.17 -22.57
CA GLY A 370 -9.83 5.54 -23.24
C GLY A 370 -9.24 6.40 -24.37
N ASP A 371 -10.05 7.25 -25.00
CA ASP A 371 -9.60 8.08 -26.12
C ASP A 371 -8.70 9.21 -25.64
N LEU A 372 -9.01 9.79 -24.48
CA LEU A 372 -8.17 10.79 -23.81
C LEU A 372 -6.77 10.24 -23.50
N LEU A 373 -6.69 9.00 -23.00
CA LEU A 373 -5.42 8.34 -22.73
C LEU A 373 -4.66 8.00 -24.01
N LYS A 374 -5.38 7.59 -25.07
CA LYS A 374 -4.81 7.33 -26.40
C LYS A 374 -4.09 8.56 -26.93
N ASP A 375 -4.73 9.72 -26.91
CA ASP A 375 -4.13 10.97 -27.39
C ASP A 375 -2.84 11.31 -26.64
N ASN A 376 -2.84 11.20 -25.30
CA ASN A 376 -1.66 11.47 -24.48
C ASN A 376 -0.52 10.49 -24.76
N MET A 377 -0.84 9.20 -24.97
CA MET A 377 0.15 8.20 -25.35
C MET A 377 0.76 8.48 -26.73
N MET A 378 -0.04 8.93 -27.70
CA MET A 378 0.49 9.30 -29.03
C MET A 378 1.46 10.48 -28.93
N ILE A 379 1.15 11.47 -28.08
CA ILE A 379 2.05 12.61 -27.83
C ILE A 379 3.35 12.10 -27.20
N GLY A 380 3.26 11.26 -26.17
CA GLY A 380 4.42 10.68 -25.49
C GLY A 380 5.34 9.89 -26.43
N ILE A 381 4.77 9.06 -27.32
CA ILE A 381 5.55 8.32 -28.33
C ILE A 381 6.22 9.28 -29.32
N ARG A 382 5.48 10.26 -29.87
CA ARG A 382 6.05 11.22 -30.83
C ARG A 382 7.22 12.00 -30.23
N GLN A 383 7.06 12.46 -28.99
CA GLN A 383 8.13 13.16 -28.29
C GLN A 383 9.30 12.22 -27.96
N SER A 384 9.04 10.99 -27.54
CA SER A 384 10.10 10.00 -27.28
C SER A 384 10.92 9.72 -28.55
N ILE A 385 10.26 9.59 -29.71
CA ILE A 385 10.93 9.42 -31.00
C ILE A 385 11.77 10.65 -31.36
N TYR A 386 11.25 11.87 -31.13
CA TYR A 386 12.02 13.10 -31.35
C TYR A 386 13.28 13.18 -30.46
N CYS A 387 13.17 12.71 -29.22
CA CYS A 387 14.29 12.67 -28.27
C CYS A 387 15.27 11.52 -28.49
N LEU A 388 15.07 10.63 -29.48
CA LEU A 388 16.03 9.55 -29.79
C LEU A 388 17.42 10.07 -30.14
N ASN A 389 17.53 11.29 -30.67
CA ASN A 389 18.83 11.92 -30.94
C ASN A 389 19.70 12.08 -29.68
N THR A 390 19.10 12.10 -28.48
CA THR A 390 19.86 12.12 -27.21
C THR A 390 20.69 10.86 -26.98
N LEU A 391 20.37 9.76 -27.67
CA LEU A 391 21.17 8.53 -27.66
C LEU A 391 22.55 8.71 -28.28
N TYR A 392 22.75 9.71 -29.15
CA TYR A 392 24.08 9.97 -29.73
C TYR A 392 25.04 10.61 -28.73
N ASP A 393 24.53 11.27 -27.68
CA ASP A 393 25.32 11.88 -26.60
C ASP A 393 25.58 10.91 -25.42
N THR A 394 25.51 9.60 -25.66
CA THR A 394 25.65 8.58 -24.60
C THR A 394 27.08 8.53 -24.04
N THR A 395 27.21 8.61 -22.71
CA THR A 395 28.46 8.33 -22.00
C THR A 395 28.54 6.86 -21.56
N PRO A 396 29.74 6.30 -21.27
CA PRO A 396 29.89 4.92 -20.83
C PRO A 396 28.97 4.54 -19.67
N GLU A 397 28.76 5.45 -18.71
CA GLU A 397 27.91 5.26 -17.53
C GLU A 397 26.42 5.13 -17.88
N ASN A 398 25.95 5.80 -18.93
CA ASN A 398 24.54 5.83 -19.33
C ASN A 398 24.19 4.79 -20.39
N THR A 399 25.17 4.00 -20.86
CA THR A 399 24.98 3.03 -21.95
C THR A 399 23.88 2.01 -21.64
N ASP A 400 23.84 1.47 -20.43
CA ASP A 400 22.83 0.47 -20.05
C ASP A 400 21.44 1.09 -19.86
N GLU A 401 21.36 2.32 -19.33
CA GLU A 401 20.10 3.07 -19.21
C GLU A 401 19.50 3.33 -20.60
N HIS A 402 20.30 3.85 -21.53
CA HIS A 402 19.89 4.14 -22.90
C HIS A 402 19.53 2.88 -23.69
N LEU A 403 20.29 1.79 -23.51
CA LEU A 403 19.99 0.49 -24.10
C LEU A 403 18.63 -0.03 -23.62
N THR A 404 18.38 0.05 -22.31
CA THR A 404 17.10 -0.35 -21.72
C THR A 404 15.95 0.56 -22.20
N ALA A 405 16.19 1.86 -22.30
CA ALA A 405 15.22 2.82 -22.82
C ALA A 405 14.82 2.52 -24.27
N LEU A 406 15.81 2.23 -25.12
CA LEU A 406 15.59 1.89 -26.53
C LEU A 406 14.68 0.66 -26.69
N ILE A 407 14.97 -0.41 -25.95
CA ILE A 407 14.19 -1.66 -25.96
C ILE A 407 12.78 -1.41 -25.43
N ARG A 408 12.64 -0.73 -24.29
CA ARG A 408 11.33 -0.42 -23.70
C ARG A 408 10.46 0.45 -24.60
N LEU A 409 11.05 1.40 -25.32
CA LEU A 409 10.30 2.23 -26.28
C LEU A 409 9.78 1.40 -27.45
N ASN A 410 10.61 0.51 -28.02
CA ASN A 410 10.18 -0.40 -29.09
C ASN A 410 9.01 -1.30 -28.64
N GLU A 411 9.14 -1.96 -27.49
CA GLU A 411 8.08 -2.79 -26.91
C GLU A 411 6.79 -1.99 -26.66
N LEU A 412 6.92 -0.78 -26.12
CA LEU A 412 5.79 0.09 -25.84
C LEU A 412 5.06 0.52 -27.12
N ILE A 413 5.80 0.89 -28.18
CA ILE A 413 5.21 1.21 -29.49
C ILE A 413 4.42 0.01 -30.03
N LYS A 414 4.99 -1.19 -29.96
CA LYS A 414 4.33 -2.43 -30.42
C LYS A 414 3.07 -2.74 -29.61
N ASN A 415 3.15 -2.69 -28.29
CA ASN A 415 2.03 -2.96 -27.39
C ASN A 415 0.87 -1.98 -27.62
N ILE A 416 1.19 -0.70 -27.85
CA ILE A 416 0.20 0.34 -28.17
C ILE A 416 -0.37 0.13 -29.57
N ALA A 417 0.46 -0.19 -30.57
CA ALA A 417 -0.01 -0.44 -31.93
C ALA A 417 -1.00 -1.61 -31.99
N ILE A 418 -0.71 -2.72 -31.30
CA ILE A 418 -1.61 -3.87 -31.17
C ILE A 418 -2.90 -3.47 -30.46
N SER A 419 -2.80 -2.73 -29.34
CA SER A 419 -3.95 -2.35 -28.51
C SER A 419 -4.93 -1.41 -29.20
N PHE A 420 -4.44 -0.53 -30.07
CA PHE A 420 -5.24 0.47 -30.79
C PHE A 420 -5.44 0.15 -32.28
N ASN A 421 -4.94 -0.99 -32.75
CA ASN A 421 -4.93 -1.38 -34.17
C ASN A 421 -4.34 -0.28 -35.07
N LEU A 422 -3.22 0.30 -34.65
CA LEU A 422 -2.46 1.28 -35.42
C LEU A 422 -1.56 0.54 -36.42
N GLY A 423 -1.35 1.14 -37.59
CA GLY A 423 -0.33 0.63 -38.52
C GLY A 423 1.09 0.92 -38.03
N ASP A 424 2.07 0.49 -38.83
CA ASP A 424 3.50 0.59 -38.52
C ASP A 424 4.07 2.03 -38.57
N GLU A 425 3.25 3.09 -38.61
CA GLU A 425 3.72 4.48 -38.76
C GLU A 425 4.74 4.86 -37.67
N PHE A 426 4.41 4.61 -36.40
CA PHE A 426 5.31 4.93 -35.28
C PHE A 426 6.53 4.02 -35.24
N LEU A 427 6.38 2.77 -35.64
CA LEU A 427 7.49 1.82 -35.67
C LEU A 427 8.49 2.19 -36.78
N ASN A 428 7.99 2.56 -37.97
CA ASN A 428 8.82 3.08 -39.05
C ASN A 428 9.51 4.39 -38.63
N ALA A 429 8.76 5.33 -38.02
CA ALA A 429 9.35 6.58 -37.52
C ALA A 429 10.43 6.34 -36.44
N PHE A 430 10.30 5.31 -35.60
CA PHE A 430 11.34 4.93 -34.64
C PHE A 430 12.63 4.51 -35.35
N TYR A 431 12.56 3.65 -36.37
CA TYR A 431 13.72 3.22 -37.14
C TYR A 431 14.30 4.33 -38.02
N ASP A 432 13.46 5.19 -38.62
CA ASP A 432 13.89 6.29 -39.49
C ASP A 432 14.69 7.38 -38.72
N ASN A 433 14.43 7.55 -37.41
CA ASN A 433 15.12 8.54 -36.57
C ASN A 433 16.43 8.01 -35.96
N ILE A 434 16.79 6.73 -36.14
CA ILE A 434 18.02 6.14 -35.62
C ILE A 434 18.92 5.69 -36.77
N SER A 435 20.09 6.29 -36.87
CA SER A 435 21.10 5.95 -37.87
C SER A 435 22.10 4.94 -37.32
N TYR A 436 22.11 3.74 -37.91
CA TYR A 436 23.10 2.71 -37.57
C TYR A 436 24.54 3.18 -37.80
N ASP A 437 24.80 3.82 -38.94
CA ASP A 437 26.14 4.31 -39.28
C ASP A 437 26.65 5.36 -38.29
N GLU A 438 25.74 6.14 -37.71
CA GLU A 438 26.09 7.14 -36.70
C GLU A 438 26.41 6.51 -35.34
N LEU A 439 25.64 5.50 -34.91
CA LEU A 439 25.94 4.72 -33.71
C LEU A 439 27.33 4.07 -33.79
N ILE A 440 27.66 3.47 -34.93
CA ILE A 440 28.98 2.85 -35.14
C ILE A 440 30.09 3.91 -35.14
N LYS A 441 29.90 5.06 -35.80
CA LYS A 441 30.90 6.16 -35.80
C LYS A 441 31.19 6.69 -34.40
N LEU A 442 30.19 6.70 -33.52
CA LEU A 442 30.31 7.18 -32.13
C LEU A 442 30.77 6.09 -31.15
N GLY A 443 31.00 4.86 -31.62
CA GLY A 443 31.41 3.73 -30.76
C GLY A 443 30.29 3.16 -29.88
N LEU A 444 29.03 3.42 -30.23
CA LEU A 444 27.85 2.98 -29.48
C LEU A 444 27.38 1.58 -29.92
N TYR A 445 28.29 0.61 -29.85
CA TYR A 445 28.11 -0.72 -30.42
C TYR A 445 26.97 -1.52 -29.78
N SER A 446 26.74 -1.38 -28.47
CA SER A 446 25.64 -2.06 -27.78
C SER A 446 24.26 -1.61 -28.26
N LEU A 447 24.08 -0.31 -28.52
CA LEU A 447 22.87 0.24 -29.10
C LEU A 447 22.69 -0.21 -30.56
N ALA A 448 23.78 -0.25 -31.33
CA ALA A 448 23.76 -0.71 -32.71
C ALA A 448 23.36 -2.19 -32.84
N GLY A 449 23.88 -3.05 -31.96
CA GLY A 449 23.52 -4.46 -31.91
C GLY A 449 22.06 -4.68 -31.53
N ALA A 450 21.57 -3.95 -30.52
CA ALA A 450 20.16 -4.00 -30.13
C ALA A 450 19.21 -3.50 -31.23
N LEU A 451 19.58 -2.42 -31.93
CA LEU A 451 18.80 -1.88 -33.05
C LEU A 451 18.57 -2.90 -34.14
N TYR A 452 19.62 -3.60 -34.59
CA TYR A 452 19.53 -4.62 -35.63
C TYR A 452 18.78 -5.87 -35.16
N ALA A 453 18.99 -6.28 -33.90
CA ALA A 453 18.22 -7.37 -33.31
C ALA A 453 16.72 -7.07 -33.28
N MET A 454 16.33 -5.85 -32.88
CA MET A 454 14.92 -5.41 -32.90
C MET A 454 14.39 -5.32 -34.33
N ALA A 455 15.16 -4.74 -35.26
CA ALA A 455 14.76 -4.61 -36.66
C ALA A 455 14.49 -5.97 -37.31
N TYR A 456 15.26 -7.00 -36.94
CA TYR A 456 15.04 -8.37 -37.38
C TYR A 456 13.75 -8.96 -36.78
N LEU A 457 13.53 -8.83 -35.47
CA LEU A 457 12.30 -9.30 -34.81
C LEU A 457 11.04 -8.58 -35.33
N ASP A 458 11.19 -7.33 -35.74
CA ASP A 458 10.12 -6.49 -36.30
C ASP A 458 9.95 -6.64 -37.83
N ASN A 459 10.67 -7.60 -38.46
CA ASN A 459 10.65 -7.87 -39.90
C ASN A 459 11.00 -6.65 -40.79
N LYS A 460 11.80 -5.71 -40.28
CA LYS A 460 12.32 -4.56 -41.05
C LYS A 460 13.57 -4.92 -41.84
N ILE A 461 14.33 -5.90 -41.36
CA ILE A 461 15.50 -6.46 -42.06
C ILE A 461 15.37 -7.98 -42.20
N GLY A 462 16.02 -8.56 -43.21
CA GLY A 462 16.06 -9.99 -43.41
C GLY A 462 17.08 -10.70 -42.51
N ASN A 463 17.04 -12.03 -42.50
CA ASN A 463 18.06 -12.84 -41.82
C ASN A 463 19.46 -12.60 -42.39
N ASP A 464 19.57 -12.42 -43.70
CA ASP A 464 20.85 -12.19 -44.38
C ASP A 464 21.46 -10.83 -43.97
N ASP A 465 20.63 -9.81 -43.76
CA ASP A 465 21.07 -8.48 -43.33
C ASP A 465 21.65 -8.52 -41.91
N LEU A 466 20.95 -9.19 -40.98
CA LEU A 466 21.43 -9.36 -39.60
C LEU A 466 22.72 -10.20 -39.57
N GLN A 467 22.80 -11.27 -40.36
CA GLN A 467 24.02 -12.07 -40.47
C GLN A 467 25.20 -11.25 -41.00
N ASN A 468 24.99 -10.48 -42.07
CA ASN A 468 26.03 -9.61 -42.63
C ASN A 468 26.49 -8.55 -41.62
N ALA A 469 25.57 -7.99 -40.83
CA ALA A 469 25.91 -7.03 -39.78
C ALA A 469 26.76 -7.67 -38.67
N ILE A 470 26.37 -8.87 -38.22
CA ILE A 470 27.13 -9.66 -37.24
C ILE A 470 28.53 -9.99 -37.76
N ILE A 471 28.64 -10.47 -39.01
CA ILE A 471 29.93 -10.77 -39.65
C ILE A 471 30.80 -9.51 -39.75
N THR A 472 30.19 -8.36 -40.07
CA THR A 472 30.90 -7.09 -40.21
C THR A 472 31.38 -6.57 -38.84
N ALA A 473 30.55 -6.66 -37.81
CA ALA A 473 30.92 -6.30 -36.43
C ALA A 473 32.04 -7.21 -35.88
N PHE A 474 32.19 -8.42 -36.42
CA PHE A 474 33.19 -9.43 -36.08
C PHE A 474 34.33 -9.57 -37.11
N ALA A 475 34.42 -8.63 -38.06
CA ALA A 475 35.41 -8.69 -39.13
C ALA A 475 36.83 -8.41 -38.63
N THR A 476 37.83 -8.89 -39.39
CA THR A 476 39.25 -8.58 -39.13
C THR A 476 39.50 -7.08 -39.24
N GLY A 477 39.68 -6.41 -38.10
CA GLY A 477 39.92 -4.97 -38.01
C GLY A 477 39.09 -4.25 -36.94
N THR A 478 38.06 -4.89 -36.38
CA THR A 478 37.31 -4.37 -35.23
C THR A 478 38.02 -4.66 -33.91
N LEU A 479 37.87 -3.78 -32.92
CA LEU A 479 38.40 -4.03 -31.59
C LEU A 479 37.56 -5.13 -30.90
N PRO A 480 38.18 -6.13 -30.28
CA PRO A 480 37.49 -7.19 -29.54
C PRO A 480 36.47 -6.68 -28.52
N SER A 481 36.76 -5.59 -27.82
CA SER A 481 35.84 -4.92 -26.87
C SER A 481 34.55 -4.46 -27.55
N ASP A 482 34.66 -3.89 -28.74
CA ASP A 482 33.54 -3.30 -29.50
C ASP A 482 32.61 -4.41 -29.98
N SER A 483 33.18 -5.53 -30.41
CA SER A 483 32.46 -6.74 -30.78
C SER A 483 31.68 -7.33 -29.59
N VAL A 484 32.27 -7.35 -28.38
CA VAL A 484 31.56 -7.83 -27.18
C VAL A 484 30.40 -6.90 -26.81
N LEU A 485 30.58 -5.58 -26.88
CA LEU A 485 29.51 -4.61 -26.66
C LEU A 485 28.37 -4.77 -27.67
N TYR A 486 28.69 -4.96 -28.96
CA TYR A 486 27.70 -5.25 -29.99
C TYR A 486 26.90 -6.52 -29.68
N LEU A 487 27.59 -7.57 -29.26
CA LEU A 487 26.99 -8.84 -28.89
C LEU A 487 26.09 -8.69 -27.64
N GLN A 488 26.49 -7.90 -26.65
CA GLN A 488 25.67 -7.59 -25.47
C GLN A 488 24.33 -6.97 -25.87
N GLY A 489 24.33 -6.05 -26.84
CA GLY A 489 23.13 -5.45 -27.40
C GLY A 489 22.17 -6.47 -28.03
N ILE A 490 22.71 -7.37 -28.86
CA ILE A 490 21.89 -8.41 -29.52
C ILE A 490 21.32 -9.37 -28.47
N PHE A 491 22.13 -9.85 -27.52
CA PHE A 491 21.67 -10.82 -26.51
C PHE A 491 20.60 -10.24 -25.58
N LYS A 492 20.61 -8.93 -25.32
CA LYS A 492 19.58 -8.28 -24.50
C LYS A 492 18.21 -8.26 -25.18
N VAL A 493 18.17 -8.30 -26.52
CA VAL A 493 16.94 -8.25 -27.32
C VAL A 493 16.51 -9.62 -27.84
N ALA A 494 17.44 -10.35 -28.46
CA ALA A 494 17.18 -11.58 -29.20
C ALA A 494 18.20 -12.68 -28.85
N PRO A 495 18.27 -13.14 -27.59
CA PRO A 495 19.19 -14.21 -27.20
C PRO A 495 18.90 -15.52 -27.95
N GLU A 496 17.63 -15.76 -28.28
CA GLU A 496 17.18 -16.93 -29.02
C GLU A 496 17.70 -16.99 -30.47
N TYR A 497 18.06 -15.85 -31.06
CA TYR A 497 18.59 -15.82 -32.43
C TYR A 497 19.87 -16.64 -32.57
N PHE A 498 20.79 -16.56 -31.59
CA PHE A 498 22.01 -17.36 -31.58
C PHE A 498 21.70 -18.85 -31.46
N ILE A 499 20.65 -19.23 -30.74
CA ILE A 499 20.19 -20.63 -30.65
C ILE A 499 19.57 -21.08 -31.98
N GLY A 500 18.91 -20.20 -32.72
CA GLY A 500 18.33 -20.53 -34.02
C GLY A 500 19.34 -20.60 -35.17
N SER A 501 20.40 -19.80 -35.13
CA SER A 501 21.29 -19.53 -36.26
C SER A 501 22.68 -20.20 -36.11
N PRO A 502 22.98 -21.28 -36.87
CA PRO A 502 24.30 -21.90 -36.87
C PRO A 502 25.40 -20.93 -37.33
N ILE A 503 25.06 -20.02 -38.24
CA ILE A 503 25.99 -19.03 -38.82
C ILE A 503 26.43 -18.02 -37.74
N ALA A 504 25.49 -17.56 -36.90
CA ALA A 504 25.78 -16.62 -35.83
C ALA A 504 26.69 -17.24 -34.75
N ILE A 505 26.42 -18.50 -34.36
CA ILE A 505 27.29 -19.24 -33.42
C ILE A 505 28.67 -19.47 -34.04
N HIS A 506 28.75 -19.83 -35.32
CA HIS A 506 30.02 -20.02 -35.99
C HIS A 506 30.84 -18.72 -36.04
N ALA A 507 30.21 -17.59 -36.36
CA ALA A 507 30.87 -16.27 -36.35
C ALA A 507 31.40 -15.90 -34.96
N LEU A 508 30.62 -16.18 -33.91
CA LEU A 508 31.03 -16.00 -32.51
C LEU A 508 32.24 -16.88 -32.15
N ASN A 509 32.21 -18.16 -32.52
CA ASN A 509 33.29 -19.10 -32.27
C ASN A 509 34.59 -18.67 -32.97
N GLU A 510 34.50 -18.27 -34.24
CA GLU A 510 35.66 -17.79 -35.02
C GLU A 510 36.25 -16.51 -34.46
N LEU A 511 35.43 -15.63 -33.88
CA LEU A 511 35.92 -14.42 -33.22
C LEU A 511 36.68 -14.74 -31.94
N ILE A 512 36.11 -15.56 -31.06
CA ILE A 512 36.76 -15.95 -29.78
C ILE A 512 38.08 -16.69 -30.06
N LYS A 513 38.11 -17.56 -31.07
CA LYS A 513 39.30 -18.34 -31.46
C LYS A 513 40.49 -17.47 -31.90
N ARG A 514 40.26 -16.23 -32.33
CA ARG A 514 41.31 -15.30 -32.77
C ARG A 514 41.95 -14.54 -31.61
N TRP A 515 41.38 -14.57 -30.43
CA TRP A 515 41.90 -13.86 -29.27
C TRP A 515 43.06 -14.62 -28.62
N ASP A 516 44.04 -13.87 -28.12
CA ASP A 516 45.07 -14.44 -27.27
C ASP A 516 44.53 -14.67 -25.83
N GLY A 517 45.29 -15.38 -25.01
CA GLY A 517 44.87 -15.75 -23.66
C GLY A 517 44.65 -14.55 -22.74
N GLU A 518 45.46 -13.48 -22.87
CA GLU A 518 45.33 -12.29 -22.02
C GLU A 518 44.09 -11.46 -22.38
N LEU A 519 43.83 -11.27 -23.68
CA LEU A 519 42.64 -10.60 -24.19
C LEU A 519 41.36 -11.37 -23.86
N PHE A 520 41.40 -12.71 -23.96
CA PHE A 520 40.25 -13.53 -23.58
C PHE A 520 39.94 -13.37 -22.08
N LEU A 521 40.96 -13.39 -21.22
CA LEU A 521 40.77 -13.21 -19.77
C LEU A 521 40.23 -11.82 -19.40
N SER A 522 40.61 -10.76 -20.14
CA SER A 522 40.10 -9.41 -19.87
C SER A 522 38.62 -9.23 -20.26
N LEU A 523 38.16 -9.90 -21.32
CA LEU A 523 36.77 -9.85 -21.81
C LEU A 523 35.86 -10.96 -21.23
N LEU A 524 36.43 -11.91 -20.49
CA LEU A 524 35.70 -13.01 -19.87
C LEU A 524 34.55 -12.56 -18.94
N PRO A 525 34.70 -11.51 -18.11
CA PRO A 525 33.60 -11.03 -17.26
C PRO A 525 32.37 -10.61 -18.06
N ASP A 526 32.57 -9.86 -19.15
CA ASP A 526 31.49 -9.38 -20.01
C ASP A 526 30.81 -10.53 -20.75
N LEU A 527 31.60 -11.50 -21.26
CA LEU A 527 31.04 -12.71 -21.86
C LEU A 527 30.22 -13.52 -20.85
N ARG A 528 30.70 -13.70 -19.62
CA ARG A 528 29.94 -14.37 -18.56
C ARG A 528 28.64 -13.64 -18.26
N PHE A 529 28.68 -12.31 -18.18
CA PHE A 529 27.48 -11.49 -18.00
C PHE A 529 26.47 -11.72 -19.12
N ILE A 530 26.91 -11.71 -20.38
CA ILE A 530 26.01 -11.94 -21.53
C ILE A 530 25.40 -13.34 -21.50
N PHE A 531 26.21 -14.38 -21.30
CA PHE A 531 25.70 -15.77 -21.28
C PHE A 531 24.86 -16.07 -20.03
N SER A 532 24.98 -15.30 -18.95
CA SER A 532 24.13 -15.45 -17.75
C SER A 532 22.65 -15.14 -18.00
N THR A 533 22.34 -14.41 -19.09
CA THR A 533 20.96 -14.13 -19.51
C THR A 533 20.25 -15.35 -20.09
N LEU A 534 20.99 -16.40 -20.47
CA LEU A 534 20.45 -17.63 -21.02
C LEU A 534 19.99 -18.59 -19.92
N THR A 535 18.93 -19.34 -20.20
CA THR A 535 18.52 -20.45 -19.34
C THR A 535 19.51 -21.62 -19.44
N PRO A 536 19.61 -22.50 -18.41
CA PRO A 536 20.54 -23.63 -18.42
C PRO A 536 20.43 -24.52 -19.66
N ARG A 537 19.20 -24.72 -20.16
CA ARG A 537 18.94 -25.51 -21.37
C ARG A 537 19.50 -24.83 -22.63
N GLN A 538 19.33 -23.51 -22.75
CA GLN A 538 19.82 -22.73 -23.88
C GLN A 538 21.36 -22.69 -23.89
N SER A 539 21.99 -22.52 -22.73
CA SER A 539 23.45 -22.60 -22.59
C SER A 539 23.99 -23.97 -23.03
N GLN A 540 23.31 -25.06 -22.67
CA GLN A 540 23.70 -26.41 -23.08
C GLN A 540 23.59 -26.61 -24.60
N GLU A 541 22.56 -26.09 -25.26
CA GLU A 541 22.42 -26.19 -26.72
C GLU A 541 23.51 -25.43 -27.47
N ILE A 542 23.87 -24.22 -27.01
CA ILE A 542 24.99 -23.46 -27.58
C ILE A 542 26.30 -24.21 -27.36
N ALA A 543 26.55 -24.73 -26.15
CA ALA A 543 27.75 -25.48 -25.82
C ALA A 543 27.93 -26.71 -26.72
N LYS A 544 26.88 -27.50 -26.95
CA LYS A 544 26.92 -28.67 -27.85
C LYS A 544 27.31 -28.30 -29.29
N ARG A 545 26.78 -27.19 -29.80
CA ARG A 545 27.12 -26.72 -31.16
C ARG A 545 28.56 -26.27 -31.28
N ILE A 546 29.08 -25.58 -30.26
CA ILE A 546 30.48 -25.16 -30.22
C ILE A 546 31.41 -26.37 -30.04
N ALA A 547 31.01 -27.39 -29.27
CA ALA A 547 31.75 -28.65 -29.14
C ALA A 547 31.96 -29.32 -30.52
N HIS A 548 30.90 -29.40 -31.34
CA HIS A 548 31.02 -29.89 -32.72
C HIS A 548 32.01 -29.07 -33.58
N TYR A 549 32.02 -27.74 -33.45
CA TYR A 549 32.97 -26.89 -34.21
C TYR A 549 34.41 -27.00 -33.74
N THR A 550 34.63 -27.39 -32.49
CA THR A 550 35.97 -27.57 -31.89
C THR A 550 36.49 -29.01 -31.99
N GLY A 551 35.66 -29.94 -32.49
CA GLY A 551 36.01 -31.35 -32.65
C GLY A 551 35.89 -32.17 -31.36
N LEU A 552 35.23 -31.62 -30.32
CA LEU A 552 34.87 -32.32 -29.09
C LEU A 552 33.58 -33.10 -29.34
N SER A 553 33.53 -34.36 -28.88
CA SER A 553 32.37 -35.23 -29.05
C SER A 553 31.31 -34.99 -27.97
N ASP A 554 30.04 -35.36 -28.22
CA ASP A 554 28.95 -35.26 -27.23
C ASP A 554 29.21 -36.08 -25.94
N ASP A 555 30.16 -37.01 -25.98
CA ASP A 555 30.61 -37.86 -24.87
C ASP A 555 31.83 -37.29 -24.12
N ASP A 556 32.47 -36.24 -24.65
CA ASP A 556 33.46 -35.49 -23.89
C ASP A 556 32.68 -34.61 -22.92
N GLU A 557 32.45 -35.09 -21.69
CA GLU A 557 32.03 -34.24 -20.60
C GLU A 557 32.89 -32.98 -20.65
N VAL A 558 32.27 -31.84 -20.96
CA VAL A 558 32.91 -30.51 -20.83
C VAL A 558 33.41 -30.52 -19.42
N PHE A 559 34.72 -30.74 -19.26
CA PHE A 559 35.31 -31.04 -17.96
C PHE A 559 34.75 -29.99 -17.02
N TYR A 560 33.96 -30.45 -16.05
CA TYR A 560 34.06 -29.85 -14.73
C TYR A 560 35.53 -30.06 -14.41
N THR A 561 36.37 -29.12 -14.83
CA THR A 561 37.69 -28.96 -14.27
C THR A 561 37.33 -28.69 -12.83
N ASP A 562 37.32 -29.76 -12.01
CA ASP A 562 37.59 -29.63 -10.61
C ASP A 562 38.88 -28.84 -10.60
N LEU A 563 38.73 -27.53 -10.43
CA LEU A 563 39.78 -26.67 -9.95
C LEU A 563 40.06 -27.26 -8.59
N SER A 564 40.91 -28.29 -8.56
CA SER A 564 41.58 -28.74 -7.37
C SER A 564 42.46 -27.55 -6.99
N ILE A 565 41.86 -26.56 -6.33
CA ILE A 565 42.54 -25.40 -5.79
C ILE A 565 43.60 -26.01 -4.91
N SER A 566 44.85 -25.89 -5.34
CA SER A 566 45.95 -26.39 -4.55
C SER A 566 45.98 -25.64 -3.22
N GLU A 567 46.45 -26.28 -2.15
CA GLU A 567 46.61 -25.61 -0.85
C GLU A 567 47.39 -24.29 -0.98
N ASN A 568 48.35 -24.24 -1.91
CA ASN A 568 49.10 -23.03 -2.24
C ASN A 568 48.25 -21.91 -2.87
N GLU A 569 47.32 -22.23 -3.78
CA GLU A 569 46.42 -21.24 -4.38
C GLU A 569 45.38 -20.73 -3.38
N MET A 570 44.91 -21.59 -2.47
CA MET A 570 44.00 -21.19 -1.39
C MET A 570 44.72 -20.24 -0.42
N MET A 571 45.96 -20.57 -0.03
CA MET A 571 46.78 -19.69 0.81
C MET A 571 47.12 -18.36 0.12
N TYR A 572 47.36 -18.37 -1.20
CA TYR A 572 47.57 -17.16 -1.97
C TYR A 572 46.30 -16.28 -2.01
N GLY A 573 45.13 -16.89 -2.17
CA GLY A 573 43.84 -16.20 -2.10
C GLY A 573 43.59 -15.56 -0.73
N VAL A 574 43.91 -16.27 0.36
CA VAL A 574 43.83 -15.74 1.73
C VAL A 574 44.76 -14.53 1.91
N GLN A 575 46.00 -14.61 1.44
CA GLN A 575 46.94 -13.49 1.51
C GLN A 575 46.49 -12.26 0.70
N LEU A 576 45.91 -12.48 -0.49
CA LEU A 576 45.32 -11.42 -1.30
C LEU A 576 44.15 -10.75 -0.59
N ASN A 577 43.27 -11.53 0.05
CA ASN A 577 42.14 -11.02 0.80
C ASN A 577 42.58 -10.21 2.03
N GLU A 578 43.59 -10.66 2.77
CA GLU A 578 44.17 -9.90 3.88
C GLU A 578 44.77 -8.57 3.40
N LYS A 579 45.49 -8.56 2.27
CA LYS A 579 45.99 -7.33 1.66
C LYS A 579 44.87 -6.38 1.25
N LEU A 580 43.79 -6.91 0.70
CA LEU A 580 42.65 -6.12 0.23
C LEU A 580 41.89 -5.50 1.42
N ILE A 581 41.72 -6.26 2.51
CA ILE A 581 41.17 -5.75 3.78
C ILE A 581 42.06 -4.65 4.37
N GLN A 582 43.38 -4.82 4.34
CA GLN A 582 44.32 -3.78 4.80
C GLN A 582 44.25 -2.51 3.95
N LEU A 583 44.11 -2.64 2.62
CA LEU A 583 43.94 -1.49 1.73
C LEU A 583 42.59 -0.79 1.95
N LEU A 584 41.48 -1.53 2.06
CA LEU A 584 40.16 -0.97 2.33
C LEU A 584 40.09 -0.26 3.69
N ASN A 585 40.79 -0.77 4.71
CA ASN A 585 40.90 -0.12 6.02
C ASN A 585 41.75 1.15 5.96
N ASN A 586 42.82 1.16 5.15
CA ASN A 586 43.64 2.36 4.96
C ASN A 586 42.89 3.47 4.20
N ASP A 587 41.97 3.10 3.31
CA ASP A 587 41.12 4.03 2.56
C ASP A 587 39.80 4.39 3.29
N CYS A 588 39.64 3.98 4.56
CA CYS A 588 38.43 4.22 5.39
C CYS A 588 37.12 3.68 4.78
N LEU A 589 37.19 2.63 3.95
CA LEU A 589 36.04 2.00 3.28
C LEU A 589 35.65 0.65 3.91
N GLY A 590 36.38 0.19 4.93
CA GLY A 590 36.10 -1.04 5.68
C GLY A 590 35.17 -0.82 6.87
N GLN A 591 33.87 -0.66 6.64
CA GLN A 591 32.81 -0.95 7.62
C GLN A 591 31.69 -1.77 6.99
#